data_AF-A0A137P2P4-F1
#
_entry.id   AF-A0A137P2P4-F1
#
_cell.length_a   1.000
_cell.length_b   1.000
_cell.length_c   1.000
_cell.angle_alpha   90.00
_cell.angle_beta   90.00
_cell.angle_gamma   90.00
#
_symmetry.space_group_name_H-M   'P 1'
#
loop_
_entity.id
_entity.type
_entity.pdbx_description
1 polymer ?
#
loop_
_entity_poly.entity_id
_entity_poly.type
_entity_poly.pdbx_seq_one_letter_code
_entity_poly.pdbx_strand_id
1 'polypeptide(L)'
;MHRRAQSSVIPGAQRSPESGTVSPSKLPPLSPGMRCEVQGTTGTIRFVGSGSFSTGKWVGVELDEPKGKNNGSVQGVSYFECKEQYGVFVRPSQVKLLNPTPPINQHPGLDLDQALLAALHHLTNIAELLLQVSRIVQVYVEAPVIPDLHLC
;
A
#
# COMPACT_ATOMS: atom_id res chain seq x y z
N MET A 1 -53.68 -41.58 19.55
CA MET A 1 -52.28 -41.12 19.40
C MET A 1 -52.27 -39.65 18.99
N HIS A 2 -52.32 -38.69 19.92
CA HIS A 2 -52.01 -37.28 19.62
C HIS A 2 -51.52 -36.61 20.92
N ARG A 3 -50.20 -36.61 21.15
CA ARG A 3 -49.59 -35.83 22.24
C ARG A 3 -49.43 -34.39 21.74
N ARG A 4 -50.08 -33.43 22.43
CA ARG A 4 -49.74 -32.00 22.36
C ARG A 4 -48.38 -31.80 23.03
N ALA A 5 -47.35 -31.41 22.27
CA ALA A 5 -46.12 -30.89 22.82
C ALA A 5 -46.30 -29.38 23.05
N GLN A 6 -46.02 -28.95 24.27
CA GLN A 6 -46.08 -27.56 24.72
C GLN A 6 -44.93 -26.77 24.06
N SER A 7 -45.25 -25.57 23.58
CA SER A 7 -44.29 -24.63 23.01
C SER A 7 -43.54 -23.94 24.16
N SER A 8 -42.28 -24.32 24.39
CA SER A 8 -41.39 -23.58 25.29
C SER A 8 -40.83 -22.36 24.58
N VAL A 9 -41.33 -21.21 24.99
CA VAL A 9 -40.73 -19.89 24.74
C VAL A 9 -39.37 -19.86 25.45
N ILE A 10 -38.28 -19.62 24.71
CA ILE A 10 -36.99 -19.23 25.29
C ILE A 10 -36.82 -17.71 25.05
N PRO A 11 -36.76 -16.87 26.10
CA PRO A 11 -36.51 -15.46 25.97
C PRO A 11 -35.00 -15.15 26.04
N GLY A 12 -34.55 -14.22 25.20
CA GLY A 12 -33.34 -13.44 25.45
C GLY A 12 -32.02 -14.05 24.98
N ALA A 13 -31.63 -13.75 23.73
CA ALA A 13 -30.22 -13.61 23.38
C ALA A 13 -29.98 -12.14 23.00
N GLN A 14 -29.43 -11.40 23.97
CA GLN A 14 -29.00 -10.01 23.78
C GLN A 14 -27.81 -9.95 22.80
N ARG A 15 -27.96 -9.10 21.79
CA ARG A 15 -26.95 -8.31 21.05
C ARG A 15 -25.51 -8.81 21.13
N SER A 16 -25.06 -9.49 20.08
CA SER A 16 -23.68 -9.31 19.64
C SER A 16 -23.60 -7.95 18.94
N PRO A 17 -22.61 -7.08 19.25
CA PRO A 17 -22.37 -5.92 18.41
C PRO A 17 -21.96 -6.46 17.05
N GLU A 18 -22.80 -6.22 16.05
CA GLU A 18 -22.43 -6.28 14.65
C GLU A 18 -21.27 -5.31 14.45
N SER A 19 -20.06 -5.81 14.68
CA SER A 19 -18.83 -5.12 14.30
C SER A 19 -18.95 -4.90 12.81
N GLY A 20 -19.14 -3.63 12.45
CA GLY A 20 -19.46 -3.19 11.11
C GLY A 20 -18.67 -3.98 10.08
N THR A 21 -19.40 -4.60 9.17
CA THR A 21 -18.87 -5.16 7.94
C THR A 21 -18.20 -4.01 7.18
N VAL A 22 -16.92 -3.78 7.46
CA VAL A 22 -16.06 -2.99 6.60
C VAL A 22 -15.96 -3.79 5.30
N SER A 23 -16.76 -3.38 4.32
CA SER A 23 -16.73 -3.92 2.96
C SER A 23 -15.27 -3.97 2.48
N PRO A 24 -14.74 -5.14 2.07
CA PRO A 24 -13.32 -5.30 1.72
C PRO A 24 -12.94 -4.63 0.38
N SER A 25 -13.71 -3.66 -0.11
CA SER A 25 -13.77 -3.32 -1.53
C SER A 25 -13.03 -2.03 -1.92
N LYS A 26 -12.13 -1.48 -1.10
CA LYS A 26 -11.38 -0.26 -1.49
C LYS A 26 -9.88 -0.43 -1.63
N LEU A 27 -9.32 -1.61 -1.35
CA LEU A 27 -7.89 -1.87 -1.58
C LEU A 27 -7.69 -2.63 -2.89
N PRO A 28 -6.74 -2.19 -3.74
CA PRO A 28 -6.44 -2.91 -4.97
C PRO A 28 -5.96 -4.34 -4.67
N PRO A 29 -6.24 -5.31 -5.54
CA PRO A 29 -5.86 -6.70 -5.33
C PRO A 29 -4.33 -6.84 -5.29
N LEU A 30 -3.82 -7.53 -4.28
CA LEU A 30 -2.40 -7.84 -4.16
C LEU A 30 -1.95 -8.74 -5.32
N SER A 31 -0.92 -8.31 -6.04
CA SER A 31 -0.34 -9.03 -7.18
C SER A 31 1.19 -9.05 -7.09
N PRO A 32 1.87 -10.09 -7.63
CA PRO A 32 3.33 -10.10 -7.74
C PRO A 32 3.88 -8.86 -8.47
N GLY A 33 5.06 -8.41 -8.07
CA GLY A 33 5.74 -7.21 -8.57
C GLY A 33 5.37 -5.92 -7.83
N MET A 34 4.29 -5.91 -7.05
CA MET A 34 3.91 -4.73 -6.27
C MET A 34 4.88 -4.45 -5.12
N ARG A 35 5.16 -3.17 -4.89
CA ARG A 35 5.94 -2.69 -3.75
C ARG A 35 5.07 -2.57 -2.52
N CYS A 36 5.54 -3.15 -1.42
CA CYS A 36 4.81 -3.17 -0.16
C CYS A 36 5.74 -2.97 1.03
N GLU A 37 5.12 -2.75 2.18
CA GLU A 37 5.73 -2.74 3.50
C GLU A 37 5.06 -3.82 4.35
N VAL A 38 5.89 -4.58 5.05
CA VAL A 38 5.48 -5.61 5.99
C VAL A 38 6.32 -5.42 7.26
N GLN A 39 5.66 -5.23 8.40
CA GLN A 39 6.32 -5.06 9.71
C GLN A 39 7.40 -3.96 9.69
N GLY A 40 7.13 -2.84 9.00
CA GLY A 40 8.06 -1.71 8.89
C GLY A 40 9.24 -1.92 7.94
N THR A 41 9.30 -3.04 7.22
CA THR A 41 10.33 -3.31 6.21
C THR A 41 9.71 -3.34 4.82
N THR A 42 10.36 -2.68 3.87
CA THR A 42 9.91 -2.61 2.48
C THR A 42 10.33 -3.85 1.69
N GLY A 43 9.55 -4.17 0.65
CA GLY A 43 9.81 -5.31 -0.20
C GLY A 43 8.91 -5.37 -1.43
N THR A 44 9.05 -6.46 -2.16
CA THR A 44 8.31 -6.77 -3.39
C THR A 44 7.51 -8.05 -3.21
N ILE A 45 6.22 -8.01 -3.55
CA ILE A 45 5.39 -9.22 -3.57
C ILE A 45 5.90 -10.16 -4.66
N ARG A 46 6.20 -11.41 -4.30
CA ARG A 46 6.63 -12.46 -5.23
C ARG A 46 5.61 -13.60 -5.35
N PHE A 47 4.77 -13.79 -4.35
CA PHE A 47 3.76 -14.86 -4.34
C PHE A 47 2.46 -14.37 -3.70
N VAL A 48 1.31 -14.76 -4.29
CA VAL A 48 -0.02 -14.55 -3.71
C VAL A 48 -0.85 -15.80 -3.94
N GLY A 49 -1.16 -16.56 -2.89
CA GLY A 49 -1.85 -17.83 -3.06
C GLY A 49 -1.93 -18.66 -1.78
N SER A 50 -2.36 -19.91 -1.91
CA SER A 50 -2.36 -20.88 -0.81
C SER A 50 -0.97 -21.51 -0.68
N GLY A 51 -0.49 -21.68 0.55
CA GLY A 51 0.76 -22.38 0.83
C GLY A 51 0.49 -23.82 1.30
N SER A 52 1.39 -24.75 0.96
CA SER A 52 1.38 -26.13 1.49
C SER A 52 1.64 -26.19 3.00
N PHE A 53 2.26 -25.16 3.57
CA PHE A 53 2.66 -25.10 4.98
C PHE A 53 1.52 -24.72 5.93
N SER A 54 0.45 -24.08 5.43
CA SER A 54 -0.71 -23.69 6.24
C SER A 54 -1.89 -23.26 5.39
N THR A 55 -3.10 -23.49 5.89
CA THR A 55 -4.36 -23.09 5.25
C THR A 55 -4.51 -21.58 5.06
N GLY A 56 -5.35 -21.21 4.09
CA GLY A 56 -5.71 -19.83 3.76
C GLY A 56 -4.73 -19.15 2.80
N LYS A 57 -5.05 -17.90 2.46
CA LYS A 57 -4.25 -17.08 1.53
C LYS A 57 -3.00 -16.53 2.24
N TRP A 58 -1.90 -16.53 1.52
CA TRP A 58 -0.59 -16.05 1.91
C TRP A 58 -0.02 -15.11 0.85
N VAL A 59 0.85 -14.23 1.31
CA VAL A 59 1.63 -13.33 0.48
C VAL A 59 3.10 -13.60 0.78
N GLY A 60 3.84 -14.05 -0.23
CA GLY A 60 5.29 -14.17 -0.18
C GLY A 60 5.91 -12.85 -0.64
N VAL A 61 6.76 -12.27 0.20
CA VAL A 61 7.44 -11.00 -0.05
C VAL A 61 8.94 -11.23 0.01
N GLU A 62 9.63 -10.72 -1.00
CA GLU A 62 11.08 -10.51 -0.96
C GLU A 62 11.34 -9.12 -0.37
N LEU A 63 11.91 -9.07 0.83
CA LEU A 63 12.28 -7.84 1.52
C LEU A 63 13.52 -7.22 0.87
N ASP A 64 13.71 -5.93 1.04
CA ASP A 64 14.93 -5.27 0.54
C ASP A 64 16.13 -5.50 1.47
N GLU A 65 15.87 -5.89 2.72
CA GLU A 65 16.84 -6.11 3.80
C GLU A 65 16.77 -7.55 4.33
N PRO A 66 17.86 -8.10 4.92
CA PRO A 66 17.92 -9.47 5.46
C PRO A 66 17.15 -9.63 6.78
N LYS A 67 15.88 -9.22 6.82
CA LYS A 67 14.97 -9.28 7.99
C LYS A 67 13.85 -10.32 7.82
N GLY A 68 13.97 -11.15 6.79
CA GLY A 68 13.06 -12.23 6.44
C GLY A 68 13.35 -13.51 7.22
N LYS A 69 12.62 -14.57 6.86
CA LYS A 69 12.63 -15.86 7.55
C LYS A 69 13.05 -17.02 6.64
N ASN A 70 13.09 -16.81 5.33
CA ASN A 70 13.37 -17.85 4.34
C ASN A 70 14.02 -17.24 3.07
N ASN A 71 14.30 -18.10 2.10
CA ASN A 71 14.81 -17.78 0.77
C ASN A 71 13.75 -17.96 -0.32
N GLY A 72 12.46 -17.85 0.04
CA GLY A 72 11.32 -18.11 -0.85
C GLY A 72 10.85 -19.57 -0.89
N SER A 73 11.47 -20.44 -0.10
CA SER A 73 11.04 -21.82 0.13
C SER A 73 10.57 -22.06 1.56
N VAL A 74 9.56 -22.92 1.74
CA VAL A 74 9.06 -23.35 3.07
C VAL A 74 8.84 -24.85 3.05
N GLN A 75 9.42 -25.57 4.01
CA GLN A 75 9.33 -27.04 4.13
C GLN A 75 9.70 -27.78 2.83
N GLY A 76 10.74 -27.33 2.13
CA GLY A 76 11.23 -27.95 0.89
C GLY A 76 10.42 -27.61 -0.37
N VAL A 77 9.34 -26.83 -0.25
CA VAL A 77 8.57 -26.34 -1.41
C VAL A 77 9.00 -24.91 -1.73
N SER A 78 9.42 -24.67 -2.98
CA SER A 78 9.79 -23.35 -3.48
C SER A 78 8.60 -22.63 -4.10
N TYR A 79 8.39 -21.38 -3.69
CA TYR A 79 7.31 -20.51 -4.18
C TYR A 79 7.84 -19.34 -4.99
N PHE A 80 9.00 -18.83 -4.61
CA PHE A 80 9.77 -17.81 -5.30
C PHE A 80 11.24 -17.95 -4.91
N GLU A 81 12.12 -17.22 -5.59
CA GLU A 81 13.55 -17.20 -5.32
C GLU A 81 13.95 -15.84 -4.74
N CYS A 82 14.73 -15.87 -3.67
CA CYS A 82 15.43 -14.70 -3.13
C CYS A 82 16.63 -15.14 -2.27
N LYS A 83 17.41 -14.16 -1.80
CA LYS A 83 18.53 -14.42 -0.88
C LYS A 83 18.06 -14.99 0.47
N GLU A 84 18.94 -15.68 1.16
CA GLU A 84 18.65 -16.19 2.50
C GLU A 84 18.33 -15.05 3.47
N GLN A 85 17.27 -15.21 4.26
CA GLN A 85 16.72 -14.18 5.14
C GLN A 85 16.10 -12.97 4.43
N TYR A 86 15.76 -13.06 3.15
CA TYR A 86 15.03 -11.98 2.45
C TYR A 86 13.55 -12.33 2.23
N GLY A 87 13.19 -13.61 2.22
CA GLY A 87 11.82 -14.06 2.01
C GLY A 87 10.99 -14.07 3.30
N VAL A 88 9.74 -13.63 3.23
CA VAL A 88 8.76 -13.77 4.32
C VAL A 88 7.38 -14.14 3.76
N PHE A 89 6.64 -14.96 4.49
CA PHE A 89 5.23 -15.23 4.22
C PHE A 89 4.36 -14.59 5.29
N VAL A 90 3.42 -13.75 4.86
CA VAL A 90 2.47 -13.06 5.75
C VAL A 90 1.03 -13.19 5.26
N ARG A 91 0.08 -12.83 6.13
CA ARG A 91 -1.32 -12.72 5.73
C ARG A 91 -1.54 -11.46 4.90
N PRO A 92 -2.49 -11.47 3.94
CA PRO A 92 -2.83 -10.28 3.15
C PRO A 92 -3.09 -9.01 3.97
N SER A 93 -3.69 -9.16 5.17
CA SER A 93 -3.96 -8.04 6.09
C SER A 93 -2.71 -7.37 6.68
N GLN A 94 -1.54 -8.00 6.57
CA GLN A 94 -0.27 -7.47 7.07
C GLN A 94 0.54 -6.75 5.99
N VAL A 95 0.02 -6.66 4.77
CA VAL A 95 0.70 -6.07 3.63
C VAL A 95 0.15 -4.67 3.38
N LYS A 96 1.00 -3.66 3.47
CA LYS A 96 0.68 -2.27 3.11
C LYS A 96 1.30 -1.94 1.76
N LEU A 97 0.51 -1.60 0.75
CA LEU A 97 1.04 -1.20 -0.56
C LEU A 97 1.64 0.22 -0.48
N LEU A 98 2.84 0.40 -1.04
CA LEU A 98 3.56 1.68 -0.99
C LEU A 98 3.16 2.63 -2.13
N ASN A 99 2.93 2.07 -3.33
CA ASN A 99 2.40 2.80 -4.48
C ASN A 99 1.26 1.98 -5.06
N PRO A 100 0.08 1.92 -4.40
CA PRO A 100 -1.08 1.32 -5.02
C PRO A 100 -1.37 2.12 -6.29
N THR A 101 -1.02 1.56 -7.45
CA THR A 101 -1.52 2.09 -8.72
C THR A 101 -3.04 2.08 -8.55
N PRO A 102 -3.73 3.21 -8.69
CA PRO A 102 -5.17 3.21 -8.62
C PRO A 102 -5.66 2.14 -9.60
N PRO A 103 -6.60 1.26 -9.18
CA PRO A 103 -7.06 0.16 -10.01
C PRO A 103 -7.43 0.71 -11.40
N ILE A 104 -6.66 0.32 -12.41
CA ILE A 104 -6.79 0.80 -13.79
C ILE A 104 -8.20 0.44 -14.34
N ASN A 105 -8.90 -0.48 -13.68
CA ASN A 105 -10.23 -0.95 -14.05
C ASN A 105 -11.32 -0.70 -12.98
N GLN A 106 -11.17 0.31 -12.11
CA GLN A 106 -12.26 0.79 -11.24
C GLN A 106 -12.58 2.28 -11.42
N HIS A 107 -12.32 2.85 -12.60
CA HIS A 107 -13.04 4.05 -12.96
C HIS A 107 -14.26 3.67 -13.81
N PRO A 108 -15.50 3.91 -13.36
CA PRO A 108 -16.58 4.12 -14.28
C PRO A 108 -16.22 5.40 -15.05
N GLY A 109 -15.65 5.24 -16.26
CA GLY A 109 -15.26 6.33 -17.17
C GLY A 109 -14.30 7.36 -16.57
N LEU A 110 -12.98 7.16 -16.68
CA LEU A 110 -12.09 8.33 -16.69
C LEU A 110 -12.30 8.96 -18.06
N ASP A 111 -13.13 9.99 -18.14
CA ASP A 111 -13.13 10.85 -19.31
C ASP A 111 -11.70 11.36 -19.50
N LEU A 112 -11.16 11.22 -20.73
CA LEU A 112 -9.81 11.62 -21.11
C LEU A 112 -9.47 13.05 -20.62
N ASP A 113 -10.50 13.89 -20.48
CA ASP A 113 -10.46 15.24 -19.96
C ASP A 113 -9.99 15.34 -18.49
N GLN A 114 -10.40 14.41 -17.62
CA GLN A 114 -10.02 14.44 -16.19
C GLN A 114 -8.56 14.02 -16.01
N ALA A 115 -8.11 13.03 -16.78
CA ALA A 115 -6.71 12.60 -16.79
C ALA A 115 -5.81 13.69 -17.38
N LEU A 116 -6.25 14.33 -18.46
CA LEU A 116 -5.57 15.48 -19.06
C LEU A 116 -5.51 16.66 -18.08
N LEU A 117 -6.60 16.97 -17.37
CA LEU A 117 -6.63 18.05 -16.38
C LEU A 117 -5.69 17.78 -15.19
N ALA A 118 -5.62 16.53 -14.72
CA ALA A 118 -4.68 16.14 -13.66
C ALA A 118 -3.22 16.26 -14.12
N ALA A 119 -2.92 15.82 -15.35
CA ALA A 119 -1.60 15.96 -15.95
C ALA A 119 -1.22 17.44 -16.15
N LEU A 120 -2.14 18.25 -16.66
CA LEU A 120 -1.96 19.69 -16.83
C LEU A 120 -1.72 20.40 -15.49
N HIS A 121 -2.50 20.08 -14.45
CA HIS A 121 -2.31 20.65 -13.11
C HIS A 121 -0.94 20.31 -12.53
N HIS A 122 -0.45 19.08 -12.77
CA HIS A 122 0.89 18.68 -12.34
C HIS A 122 1.99 19.45 -13.09
N LEU A 123 1.81 19.70 -14.39
CA LEU A 123 2.72 20.54 -15.18
C LEU A 123 2.70 22.01 -14.72
N THR A 124 1.53 22.56 -14.41
CA THR A 124 1.39 23.92 -13.86
C THR A 124 2.10 24.06 -12.51
N ASN A 125 1.96 23.08 -11.61
CA ASN A 125 2.64 23.10 -10.31
C ASN A 125 4.18 23.04 -10.46
N ILE A 126 4.69 22.28 -11.44
CA ILE A 126 6.12 22.25 -11.75
C ILE A 126 6.58 23.60 -12.30
N ALA A 127 5.82 24.22 -13.21
CA ALA A 127 6.15 25.53 -13.78
C ALA A 127 6.17 26.64 -12.71
N GLU A 128 5.18 26.67 -11.81
CA GLU A 128 5.14 27.58 -10.66
C GLU A 128 6.35 27.39 -9.75
N LEU A 129 6.74 26.13 -9.46
CA LEU A 129 7.94 25.84 -8.67
C LEU A 129 9.21 26.37 -9.35
N LEU A 130 9.35 26.20 -10.67
CA LEU A 130 10.50 26.70 -11.42
C LEU A 130 10.57 28.23 -11.45
N LEU A 131 9.41 28.90 -11.58
CA LEU A 131 9.31 30.36 -11.47
C LEU A 131 9.69 30.84 -10.06
N GLN A 132 9.27 30.13 -9.02
CA GLN A 132 9.61 30.45 -7.64
C GLN A 132 11.11 30.25 -7.36
N VAL A 133 11.71 29.18 -7.86
CA VAL A 133 13.16 28.97 -7.81
C VAL A 133 13.90 30.08 -8.56
N SER A 134 13.41 30.49 -9.74
CA SER A 134 14.03 31.58 -10.51
C SER A 134 14.00 32.91 -9.77
N ARG A 135 12.88 33.24 -9.10
CA ARG A 135 12.78 34.43 -8.25
C ARG A 135 13.75 34.38 -7.07
N ILE A 136 13.88 33.22 -6.43
CA ILE A 136 14.84 33.03 -5.34
C ILE A 136 16.26 33.27 -5.85
N VAL A 137 16.64 32.68 -6.98
CA VAL A 137 17.97 32.87 -7.57
C VAL A 137 18.22 34.34 -7.93
N GLN A 138 17.23 35.05 -8.47
CA GLN A 138 17.37 36.46 -8.82
C GLN A 138 17.61 37.35 -7.59
N VAL A 139 17.00 37.03 -6.44
CA VAL A 139 17.28 37.71 -5.16
C VAL A 139 18.74 37.49 -4.71
N TYR A 140 19.31 36.31 -4.96
CA TYR A 140 20.71 36.02 -4.65
C TYR A 140 21.71 36.70 -5.60
N VAL A 141 21.33 36.91 -6.87
CA VAL A 141 22.21 37.53 -7.88
C VAL A 141 22.20 39.07 -7.80
N GLU A 142 21.06 39.67 -7.44
CA GLU A 142 20.91 41.13 -7.27
C GLU A 142 21.30 41.61 -5.86
N ALA A 143 21.72 40.72 -4.96
CA ALA A 143 22.19 41.12 -3.65
C ALA A 143 23.40 42.05 -3.81
N PRO A 144 23.30 43.33 -3.39
CA PRO A 144 24.39 44.27 -3.58
C PRO A 144 25.63 43.76 -2.86
N VAL A 145 26.74 43.67 -3.59
CA VAL A 145 28.07 43.49 -3.00
C VAL A 145 28.22 44.60 -1.96
N ILE A 146 28.18 44.22 -0.69
CA ILE A 146 28.36 45.16 0.43
C ILE A 146 29.71 45.84 0.19
N PRO A 147 29.78 47.15 -0.08
CA PRO A 147 31.06 47.79 -0.32
C PRO A 147 31.86 47.74 0.99
N ASP A 148 33.09 47.26 0.87
CA ASP A 148 34.03 47.04 1.96
C ASP A 148 34.04 48.21 2.94
N LEU A 149 33.81 47.85 4.20
CA LEU A 149 33.98 48.71 5.36
C LEU A 149 35.47 48.92 5.60
N HIS A 150 36.10 49.83 4.85
CA HIS A 150 37.43 50.34 5.19
C HIS A 150 37.53 51.85 5.00
N LEU A 151 37.28 52.58 6.08
CA LEU A 151 37.98 53.82 6.37
C LEU A 151 38.02 54.05 7.90
N CYS A 152 39.08 53.54 8.54
CA CYS A 152 39.63 54.03 9.79
C CYS A 152 41.14 54.21 9.57
#